data_AF-A0A127SZR6-F1
#
_entry.id   AF-A0A127SZR6-F1
#
_cell.length_a   1.000
_cell.length_b   1.000
_cell.length_c   1.000
_cell.angle_alpha   90.00
_cell.angle_beta   90.00
_cell.angle_gamma   90.00
#
_symmetry.space_group_name_H-M   'P 1'
#
loop_
_entity.id
_entity.type
_entity.pdbx_description
1 polymer ?
#
loop_
_entity_poly.entity_id
_entity_poly.type
_entity_poly.pdbx_seq_one_letter_code
_entity_poly.pdbx_strand_id
1 'polypeptide(L)'
;VLQIAHGVAEYALRYEPFARFLNAHGFLVVANDHLGHGESVAEGAPRLYFGEKGSWQHVVDDMYTLRCRTGEAYPELPYFIMGHSMGSFLTRTYLIRYPGTVKGAILMGTGQNPDAMLVGGKALASVLARKAGRENVSDVVEKLAFGAYNKAFAPNRTGYDWLSVSEENVDAYIADP
;
A
#
# COMPACT_ATOMS: atom_id res chain seq x y z
N VAL A 1 8.55 10.73 14.84
CA VAL A 1 7.34 10.43 14.05
C VAL A 1 7.61 9.25 13.14
N LEU A 2 6.69 8.28 13.07
CA LEU A 2 6.66 7.26 12.03
C LEU A 2 5.40 7.44 11.18
N GLN A 3 5.57 7.77 9.91
CA GLN A 3 4.48 7.72 8.93
C GLN A 3 4.37 6.33 8.31
N ILE A 4 3.20 5.71 8.38
CA ILE A 4 2.95 4.39 7.79
C ILE A 4 2.21 4.56 6.46
N ALA A 5 2.73 3.93 5.41
CA ALA A 5 2.06 3.76 4.12
C ALA A 5 1.65 2.28 3.96
N HIS A 6 0.34 2.04 3.96
CA HIS A 6 -0.24 0.69 3.90
C HIS A 6 -0.14 0.04 2.51
N GLY A 7 -0.41 -1.27 2.45
CA GLY A 7 -0.41 -2.07 1.23
C GLY A 7 -1.65 -1.88 0.35
N VAL A 8 -1.69 -2.58 -0.78
CA VAL A 8 -2.88 -2.65 -1.64
C VAL A 8 -3.94 -3.49 -0.94
N ALA A 9 -5.22 -3.10 -1.07
CA ALA A 9 -6.34 -3.80 -0.41
C ALA A 9 -6.09 -3.94 1.12
N GLU A 10 -5.68 -2.83 1.71
CA GLU A 10 -5.57 -2.58 3.15
C GLU A 10 -5.96 -1.11 3.40
N TYR A 11 -5.92 -0.68 4.66
CA TYR A 11 -6.13 0.70 5.10
C TYR A 11 -5.31 0.97 6.38
N ALA A 12 -5.17 2.24 6.77
CA ALA A 12 -4.29 2.70 7.83
C ALA A 12 -4.57 2.05 9.19
N LEU A 13 -5.85 1.90 9.56
CA LEU A 13 -6.25 1.37 10.87
C LEU A 13 -5.93 -0.12 11.06
N ARG A 14 -5.60 -0.87 10.00
CA ARG A 14 -5.04 -2.23 10.14
C ARG A 14 -3.69 -2.25 10.88
N TYR A 15 -3.01 -1.11 10.91
CA TYR A 15 -1.75 -0.93 11.64
C TYR A 15 -1.99 -0.41 13.07
N GLU A 16 -3.23 -0.27 13.54
CA GLU A 16 -3.53 0.26 14.87
C GLU A 16 -2.81 -0.50 16.00
N PRO A 17 -2.77 -1.85 16.03
CA PRO A 17 -2.03 -2.57 17.09
C PRO A 17 -0.54 -2.20 17.10
N PHE A 18 0.08 -2.08 15.92
CA PHE A 18 1.47 -1.67 15.78
C PHE A 18 1.68 -0.20 16.16
N ALA A 19 0.74 0.68 15.78
CA ALA A 19 0.75 2.08 16.16
C ALA A 19 0.66 2.24 17.69
N ARG A 20 -0.23 1.48 18.35
CA ARG A 20 -0.35 1.48 19.82
C ARG A 20 0.92 0.97 20.50
N PHE A 21 1.52 -0.09 19.96
CA PHE A 21 2.83 -0.57 20.42
C PHE A 21 3.89 0.52 20.33
N LEU A 22 4.01 1.21 19.19
CA LEU A 22 4.98 2.29 19.00
C LEU A 22 4.69 3.52 19.87
N ASN A 23 3.42 3.88 20.03
CA ASN A 23 3.00 4.98 20.91
C ASN A 23 3.45 4.72 22.37
N ALA A 24 3.32 3.47 22.84
CA ALA A 24 3.82 3.07 24.17
C ALA A 24 5.36 3.20 24.31
N HIS A 25 6.08 3.27 23.20
CA HIS A 25 7.53 3.48 23.13
C HIS A 25 7.90 4.92 22.73
N GLY A 26 6.97 5.88 22.83
CA GLY A 26 7.25 7.30 22.63
C GLY A 26 7.27 7.77 21.18
N PHE A 27 6.77 6.97 20.23
CA PHE A 27 6.63 7.40 18.84
C PHE A 27 5.28 8.05 18.61
N LEU A 28 5.27 9.20 17.92
CA LEU A 28 4.07 9.66 17.21
C LEU A 28 3.92 8.85 15.92
N VAL A 29 2.81 8.13 15.76
CA VAL A 29 2.49 7.39 14.53
C VAL A 29 1.41 8.13 13.76
N VAL A 30 1.61 8.30 12.45
CA VAL A 30 0.63 8.89 11.54
C VAL A 30 0.46 8.01 10.31
N ALA A 31 -0.73 8.01 9.74
CA ALA A 31 -1.03 7.31 8.49
C ALA A 31 -2.24 7.99 7.85
N ASN A 32 -2.33 7.91 6.54
CA ASN A 32 -3.54 8.22 5.79
C ASN A 32 -3.97 6.94 5.06
N ASP A 33 -5.28 6.81 4.83
CA ASP A 33 -5.74 5.90 3.80
C ASP A 33 -5.31 6.49 2.45
N HIS A 34 -4.72 5.66 1.60
CA HIS A 34 -4.33 6.06 0.26
C HIS A 34 -5.57 6.28 -0.59
N LEU A 35 -5.47 7.13 -1.62
CA LEU A 35 -6.54 7.35 -2.58
C LEU A 35 -7.17 6.01 -3.04
N GLY A 36 -8.50 5.91 -3.03
CA GLY A 36 -9.20 4.68 -3.41
C GLY A 36 -9.09 3.53 -2.39
N HIS A 37 -8.62 3.78 -1.18
CA HIS A 37 -8.56 2.81 -0.08
C HIS A 37 -9.24 3.35 1.17
N GLY A 38 -9.68 2.46 2.06
CA GLY A 38 -10.29 2.79 3.35
C GLY A 38 -11.36 3.88 3.26
N GLU A 39 -11.26 4.88 4.13
CA GLU A 39 -12.12 6.06 4.20
C GLU A 39 -11.83 7.09 3.09
N SER A 40 -10.76 6.89 2.30
CA SER A 40 -10.40 7.72 1.14
C SER A 40 -11.04 7.22 -0.17
N VAL A 41 -12.12 6.46 -0.07
CA VAL A 41 -13.02 6.08 -1.17
C VAL A 41 -14.26 6.95 -1.12
N ALA A 42 -14.43 7.83 -2.11
CA ALA A 42 -15.64 8.65 -2.21
C ALA A 42 -16.88 7.78 -2.49
N GLU A 43 -18.06 8.23 -2.05
CA GLU A 43 -19.32 7.54 -2.32
C GLU A 43 -19.53 7.32 -3.83
N GLY A 44 -19.79 6.07 -4.23
CA GLY A 44 -19.94 5.69 -5.63
C GLY A 44 -18.63 5.60 -6.43
N ALA A 45 -17.47 5.90 -5.83
CA ALA A 45 -16.19 5.77 -6.51
C ALA A 45 -15.67 4.33 -6.48
N PRO A 46 -14.90 3.93 -7.51
CA PRO A 46 -14.23 2.62 -7.54
C PRO A 46 -13.20 2.49 -6.40
N ARG A 47 -13.22 1.34 -5.71
CA ARG A 47 -12.17 0.95 -4.76
C ARG A 47 -10.90 0.54 -5.51
N LEU A 48 -9.75 0.70 -4.86
CA LEU A 48 -8.41 0.34 -5.36
C LEU A 48 -8.01 1.05 -6.67
N TYR A 49 -8.70 2.14 -7.01
CA TYR A 49 -8.46 2.91 -8.20
C TYR A 49 -7.95 4.31 -7.85
N PHE A 50 -6.73 4.62 -8.27
CA PHE A 50 -6.13 5.94 -8.04
C PHE A 50 -6.62 7.01 -9.03
N GLY A 51 -7.22 6.63 -10.15
CA GLY A 51 -7.54 7.54 -11.24
C GLY A 51 -6.77 7.25 -12.53
N GLU A 52 -6.74 8.24 -13.41
CA GLU A 52 -6.09 8.13 -14.71
C GLU A 52 -4.57 7.95 -14.63
N LYS A 53 -3.94 7.76 -15.79
CA LYS A 53 -2.49 7.61 -15.88
C LYS A 53 -1.80 8.84 -15.29
N GLY A 54 -1.03 8.62 -14.24
CA GLY A 54 -0.33 9.68 -13.50
C GLY A 54 -0.77 9.76 -12.04
N SER A 55 -1.94 9.23 -11.70
CA SER A 55 -2.49 9.35 -10.35
C SER A 55 -1.72 8.63 -9.24
N TRP A 56 -0.79 7.74 -9.59
CA TRP A 56 0.21 7.25 -8.64
C TRP A 56 0.90 8.39 -7.89
N GLN A 57 1.14 9.51 -8.58
CA GLN A 57 1.78 10.67 -7.98
C GLN A 57 0.87 11.40 -7.00
N HIS A 58 -0.45 11.38 -7.18
CA HIS A 58 -1.37 11.96 -6.20
C HIS A 58 -1.25 11.26 -4.85
N VAL A 59 -1.16 9.93 -4.84
CA VAL A 59 -0.94 9.16 -3.60
C VAL A 59 0.37 9.53 -2.92
N VAL A 60 1.44 9.72 -3.71
CA VAL A 60 2.75 10.13 -3.18
C VAL A 60 2.74 11.57 -2.66
N ASP A 61 1.99 12.45 -3.32
CA ASP A 61 1.82 13.85 -2.92
C ASP A 61 0.96 13.96 -1.65
N ASP A 62 -0.03 13.07 -1.47
CA ASP A 62 -0.82 12.95 -0.24
C ASP A 62 0.06 12.51 0.94
N MET A 63 0.95 11.55 0.72
CA MET A 63 1.94 11.15 1.74
C MET A 63 2.83 12.34 2.14
N TYR A 64 3.24 13.17 1.18
CA TYR A 64 4.01 14.39 1.47
C TYR A 64 3.19 15.46 2.17
N THR A 65 1.92 15.61 1.82
CA THR A 65 0.99 16.51 2.51
C THR A 65 0.86 16.14 3.98
N LEU A 66 0.70 14.84 4.30
CA LEU A 66 0.69 14.37 5.68
C LEU A 66 2.01 14.65 6.40
N ARG A 67 3.15 14.45 5.73
CA ARG A 67 4.47 14.78 6.28
C ARG A 67 4.60 16.26 6.59
N CYS A 68 4.14 17.15 5.72
CA CYS A 68 4.19 18.60 5.93
C CYS A 68 3.33 19.00 7.13
N ARG A 69 2.05 18.61 7.15
CA ARG A 69 1.12 18.91 8.25
C ARG A 69 1.64 18.40 9.60
N THR A 70 2.19 17.19 9.62
CA THR A 70 2.74 16.62 10.84
C THR A 70 4.03 17.33 11.27
N GLY A 71 4.86 17.75 10.32
CA GLY A 71 6.06 18.54 10.60
C GLY A 71 5.75 19.95 11.12
N GLU A 72 4.66 20.57 10.67
CA GLU A 72 4.17 21.85 11.20
C GLU A 72 3.69 21.71 12.64
N ALA A 73 2.95 20.63 12.94
CA ALA A 73 2.45 20.37 14.28
C ALA A 73 3.55 19.93 15.27
N TYR A 74 4.61 19.27 14.79
CA TYR A 74 5.68 18.69 15.61
C TYR A 74 7.07 18.97 15.01
N PRO A 75 7.51 20.24 14.92
CA PRO A 75 8.72 20.63 14.17
C PRO A 75 10.03 20.04 14.72
N GLU A 76 10.09 19.77 16.02
CA GLU A 76 11.28 19.27 16.69
C GLU A 76 11.47 17.75 16.58
N LEU A 77 10.43 17.00 16.15
CA LEU A 77 10.50 15.54 16.12
C LEU A 77 11.16 15.02 14.84
N PRO A 78 12.09 14.04 14.94
CA PRO A 78 12.64 13.39 13.75
C PRO A 78 11.54 12.61 13.02
N TYR A 79 11.56 12.67 11.69
CA TYR A 79 10.53 12.08 10.84
C TYR A 79 11.04 10.84 10.11
N PHE A 80 10.36 9.71 10.28
CA PHE A 80 10.64 8.45 9.58
C PHE A 80 9.41 8.02 8.79
N ILE A 81 9.63 7.22 7.75
CA ILE A 81 8.55 6.66 6.95
C ILE A 81 8.71 5.15 6.82
N MET A 82 7.61 4.41 6.92
CA MET A 82 7.56 2.97 6.70
C MET A 82 6.51 2.67 5.64
N GLY A 83 6.88 1.89 4.63
CA GLY A 83 5.95 1.40 3.62
C GLY A 83 5.91 -0.12 3.61
N HIS A 84 4.70 -0.69 3.61
CA HIS A 84 4.49 -2.14 3.46
C HIS A 84 3.92 -2.46 2.07
N SER A 85 4.42 -3.50 1.40
CA SER A 85 3.87 -4.00 0.12
C SER A 85 3.76 -2.86 -0.93
N MET A 86 2.56 -2.55 -1.44
CA MET A 86 2.30 -1.37 -2.29
C MET A 86 2.86 -0.07 -1.69
N GLY A 87 2.64 0.14 -0.39
CA GLY A 87 3.16 1.26 0.38
C GLY A 87 4.68 1.37 0.33
N SER A 88 5.41 0.25 0.23
CA SER A 88 6.87 0.28 0.10
C SER A 88 7.32 0.81 -1.27
N PHE A 89 6.57 0.56 -2.34
CA PHE A 89 6.80 1.16 -3.67
C PHE A 89 6.44 2.65 -3.68
N LEU A 90 5.34 3.03 -3.01
CA LEU A 90 4.97 4.43 -2.81
C LEU A 90 6.06 5.16 -2.03
N THR A 91 6.57 4.59 -0.94
CA THR A 91 7.70 5.14 -0.16
C THR A 91 8.97 5.26 -1.02
N ARG A 92 9.29 4.29 -1.87
CA ARG A 92 10.43 4.43 -2.82
C ARG A 92 10.25 5.63 -3.76
N THR A 93 9.03 5.83 -4.28
CA THR A 93 8.72 6.98 -5.14
C THR A 93 8.79 8.30 -4.36
N TYR A 94 8.27 8.31 -3.13
CA TYR A 94 8.34 9.44 -2.21
C TYR A 94 9.78 9.87 -1.96
N LEU A 95 10.68 8.93 -1.65
CA LEU A 95 12.09 9.22 -1.36
C LEU A 95 12.83 9.84 -2.56
N ILE A 96 12.44 9.47 -3.78
CA ILE A 96 12.98 10.05 -5.01
C ILE A 96 12.44 11.48 -5.23
N ARG A 97 11.13 11.69 -5.02
CA ARG A 97 10.47 12.98 -5.27
C ARG A 97 10.76 14.03 -4.20
N TYR A 98 10.89 13.60 -2.95
CA TYR A 98 10.99 14.46 -1.77
C TYR A 98 12.28 14.16 -0.97
N PRO A 99 13.47 14.27 -1.59
CA PRO A 99 14.72 13.94 -0.93
C PRO A 99 14.96 14.84 0.28
N GLY A 100 15.55 14.29 1.34
CA GLY A 100 15.90 15.03 2.56
C GLY A 100 14.74 15.36 3.50
N THR A 101 13.52 14.97 3.17
CA THR A 101 12.33 15.30 3.99
C THR A 101 12.11 14.36 5.18
N VAL A 102 12.80 13.21 5.21
CA VAL A 102 12.76 12.20 6.27
C VAL A 102 14.17 11.81 6.71
N LYS A 103 14.33 11.43 7.99
CA LYS A 103 15.58 10.99 8.61
C LYS A 103 15.92 9.52 8.32
N GLY A 104 14.92 8.72 7.97
CA GLY A 104 15.11 7.32 7.61
C GLY A 104 13.84 6.70 7.04
N ALA A 105 14.00 5.57 6.36
CA ALA A 105 12.91 4.84 5.75
C ALA A 105 13.00 3.34 6.02
N ILE A 106 11.84 2.70 6.19
CA ILE A 106 11.68 1.26 6.35
C ILE A 106 10.85 0.74 5.17
N LEU A 107 11.42 -0.18 4.39
CA LEU A 107 10.73 -0.83 3.27
C LEU A 107 10.42 -2.27 3.67
N MET A 108 9.16 -2.56 3.96
CA MET A 108 8.70 -3.87 4.42
C MET A 108 7.90 -4.56 3.32
N GLY A 109 8.13 -5.87 3.12
CA GLY A 109 7.43 -6.62 2.06
C GLY A 109 7.62 -6.02 0.66
N THR A 110 8.78 -5.40 0.41
CA THR A 110 9.11 -4.79 -0.89
C THR A 110 9.47 -5.86 -1.91
N GLY A 111 9.46 -5.49 -3.19
CA GLY A 111 9.85 -6.37 -4.27
C GLY A 111 10.59 -5.64 -5.38
N GLN A 112 11.13 -6.44 -6.29
CA GLN A 112 11.61 -5.98 -7.59
C GLN A 112 11.27 -7.08 -8.60
N ASN A 113 10.60 -6.72 -9.68
CA ASN A 113 10.26 -7.65 -10.75
C ASN A 113 11.10 -7.36 -11.99
N PRO A 114 11.42 -8.37 -12.80
CA PRO A 114 12.12 -8.17 -14.07
C PRO A 114 11.33 -7.25 -15.02
N ASP A 115 12.03 -6.37 -15.73
CA ASP A 115 11.40 -5.39 -16.63
C ASP A 115 10.49 -6.04 -17.67
N ALA A 116 10.92 -7.16 -18.27
CA ALA A 116 10.12 -7.90 -19.24
C ALA A 116 8.77 -8.37 -18.67
N MET A 117 8.77 -8.82 -17.41
CA MET A 117 7.55 -9.24 -16.72
C MET A 117 6.63 -8.04 -16.47
N LEU A 118 7.18 -6.91 -16.04
CA LEU A 118 6.41 -5.68 -15.81
C LEU A 118 5.83 -5.11 -17.12
N VAL A 119 6.59 -5.13 -18.21
CA VAL A 119 6.11 -4.69 -19.54
C VAL A 119 4.98 -5.59 -20.02
N GLY A 120 5.16 -6.92 -19.95
CA GLY A 120 4.14 -7.89 -20.34
C GLY A 120 2.86 -7.76 -19.50
N GLY A 121 3.00 -7.64 -18.18
CA GLY A 121 1.86 -7.48 -17.28
C GLY A 121 1.10 -6.18 -17.50
N LYS A 122 1.80 -5.06 -17.72
CA LYS A 122 1.19 -3.77 -18.07
C LYS A 122 0.44 -3.82 -19.41
N ALA A 123 0.99 -4.51 -20.41
CA ALA A 123 0.33 -4.66 -21.71
C ALA A 123 -0.98 -5.46 -21.57
N LEU A 124 -0.94 -6.61 -20.89
CA LEU A 124 -2.13 -7.42 -20.63
C LEU A 124 -3.19 -6.65 -19.85
N ALA A 125 -2.82 -6.01 -18.74
CA ALA A 125 -3.73 -5.18 -17.96
C ALA A 125 -4.36 -4.04 -18.80
N SER A 126 -3.58 -3.42 -19.70
CA SER A 126 -4.09 -2.37 -20.58
C SER A 126 -5.09 -2.87 -21.62
N VAL A 127 -4.91 -4.08 -22.15
CA VAL A 127 -5.86 -4.71 -23.07
C VAL A 127 -7.16 -5.05 -22.35
N LEU A 128 -7.08 -5.66 -21.15
CA LEU A 128 -8.25 -5.98 -20.34
C LEU A 128 -9.03 -4.72 -19.97
N ALA A 129 -8.33 -3.67 -19.56
CA ALA A 129 -8.96 -2.42 -19.17
C ALA A 129 -9.64 -1.68 -20.34
N ARG A 130 -9.22 -1.88 -21.59
CA ARG A 130 -9.94 -1.34 -22.77
C ARG A 130 -11.32 -1.97 -22.95
N LYS A 131 -11.50 -3.21 -22.50
CA LYS A 131 -12.76 -3.96 -22.63
C LYS A 131 -13.65 -3.78 -21.40
N ALA A 132 -13.05 -3.77 -20.23
CA ALA A 132 -13.75 -3.79 -18.95
C ALA A 132 -13.81 -2.43 -18.24
N GLY A 133 -13.06 -1.41 -18.66
CA GLY A 133 -12.84 -0.17 -17.88
C GLY A 133 -11.58 -0.28 -17.00
N ARG A 134 -10.92 0.85 -16.71
CA ARG A 134 -9.69 0.89 -15.88
C ARG A 134 -10.00 0.91 -14.38
N GLU A 135 -11.22 1.30 -14.06
CA GLU A 135 -11.81 1.45 -12.74
C GLU A 135 -12.38 0.13 -12.19
N ASN A 136 -12.49 -0.90 -13.02
CA ASN A 136 -13.11 -2.16 -12.67
C ASN A 136 -12.10 -3.22 -12.24
N VAL A 137 -12.54 -4.12 -11.35
CA VAL A 137 -11.75 -5.24 -10.84
C VAL A 137 -11.58 -6.34 -11.90
N SER A 138 -10.50 -7.12 -11.80
CA SER A 138 -10.22 -8.21 -12.73
C SER A 138 -9.44 -9.35 -12.05
N ASP A 139 -10.09 -10.51 -11.91
CA ASP A 139 -9.49 -11.74 -11.37
C ASP A 139 -8.23 -12.17 -12.14
N VAL A 140 -8.18 -11.88 -13.44
CA VAL A 140 -7.01 -12.17 -14.28
C VAL A 140 -5.82 -11.31 -13.88
N VAL A 141 -6.05 -10.02 -13.62
CA VAL A 141 -5.01 -9.09 -13.18
C VAL A 141 -4.58 -9.41 -11.74
N GLU A 142 -5.52 -9.73 -10.87
CA GLU A 142 -5.24 -10.17 -9.50
C GLU A 142 -4.37 -11.44 -9.49
N LYS A 143 -4.78 -12.48 -10.24
CA LYS A 143 -4.03 -13.74 -10.34
C LYS A 143 -2.64 -13.55 -10.95
N LEU A 144 -2.51 -12.62 -11.89
CA LEU A 144 -1.20 -12.24 -12.45
C LEU A 144 -0.31 -11.58 -11.39
N ALA A 145 -0.87 -10.73 -10.54
CA ALA A 145 -0.13 -10.00 -9.51
C ALA A 145 0.25 -10.88 -8.32
N PHE A 146 -0.68 -11.69 -7.81
CA PHE A 146 -0.54 -12.37 -6.51
C PHE A 146 -0.61 -13.89 -6.58
N GLY A 147 -1.08 -14.47 -7.69
CA GLY A 147 -1.37 -15.91 -7.77
C GLY A 147 -0.16 -16.82 -7.62
N ALA A 148 1.06 -16.29 -7.72
CA ALA A 148 2.29 -17.05 -7.47
C ALA A 148 2.61 -17.17 -5.97
N TYR A 149 2.25 -16.18 -5.14
CA TYR A 149 2.61 -16.13 -3.73
C TYR A 149 2.02 -17.29 -2.94
N ASN A 150 0.78 -17.64 -3.27
CA ASN A 150 0.08 -18.71 -2.56
C ASN A 150 0.50 -20.12 -2.98
N LYS A 151 1.32 -20.29 -4.04
CA LYS A 151 1.69 -21.63 -4.54
C LYS A 151 2.60 -22.40 -3.60
N ALA A 152 3.43 -21.70 -2.83
CA ALA A 152 4.42 -22.30 -1.93
C ALA A 152 3.79 -22.97 -0.70
N PHE A 153 2.51 -22.72 -0.44
CA PHE A 153 1.79 -23.17 0.75
C PHE A 153 0.92 -24.41 0.49
N ALA A 154 1.02 -25.01 -0.71
CA ALA A 154 0.14 -26.08 -1.10
C ALA A 154 0.35 -27.35 -0.24
N PRO A 155 -0.73 -28.01 0.25
CA PRO A 155 -2.14 -27.65 0.08
C PRO A 155 -2.54 -26.42 0.92
N ASN A 156 -3.21 -25.45 0.28
CA ASN A 156 -3.57 -24.17 0.89
C ASN A 156 -4.87 -24.27 1.70
N ARG A 157 -4.95 -23.53 2.81
CA ARG A 157 -6.18 -23.27 3.57
C ARG A 157 -7.05 -22.23 2.87
N THR A 158 -6.46 -21.15 2.36
CA THR A 158 -7.17 -20.03 1.73
C THR A 158 -6.49 -19.53 0.45
N GLY A 159 -7.07 -18.52 -0.21
CA GLY A 159 -6.45 -17.79 -1.32
C GLY A 159 -5.29 -16.85 -0.91
N TYR A 160 -5.10 -16.64 0.40
CA TYR A 160 -4.26 -15.59 0.96
C TYR A 160 -3.28 -16.07 2.04
N ASP A 161 -2.97 -17.37 2.11
CA ASP A 161 -2.09 -17.95 3.15
C ASP A 161 -0.65 -17.38 3.12
N TRP A 162 -0.26 -16.83 1.98
CA TRP A 162 1.00 -16.10 1.82
C TRP A 162 1.11 -14.82 2.66
N LEU A 163 -0.01 -14.26 3.16
CA LEU A 163 -0.02 -13.01 3.91
C LEU A 163 0.59 -13.15 5.31
N SER A 164 0.28 -14.24 6.01
CA SER A 164 0.68 -14.42 7.40
C SER A 164 0.72 -15.88 7.81
N VAL A 165 1.68 -16.21 8.66
CA VAL A 165 1.69 -17.49 9.38
C VAL A 165 0.56 -17.58 10.42
N SER A 166 0.04 -16.45 10.89
CA SER A 166 -1.11 -16.42 11.78
C SER A 166 -2.39 -16.60 10.97
N GLU A 167 -3.08 -17.73 11.18
CA GLU A 167 -4.35 -18.01 10.53
C GLU A 167 -5.41 -16.96 10.86
N GLU A 168 -5.44 -16.46 12.10
CA GLU A 168 -6.34 -15.39 12.53
C GLU A 168 -6.11 -14.09 11.75
N ASN A 169 -4.86 -13.73 11.45
CA ASN A 169 -4.56 -12.54 10.63
C ASN A 169 -5.03 -12.72 9.18
N VAL A 170 -4.91 -13.93 8.63
CA VAL A 170 -5.39 -14.25 7.28
C VAL A 170 -6.92 -14.20 7.25
N ASP A 171 -7.59 -14.76 8.24
CA ASP A 171 -9.06 -14.73 8.34
C ASP A 171 -9.59 -13.31 8.52
N ALA A 172 -8.95 -12.50 9.37
CA ALA A 172 -9.28 -11.09 9.54
C ALA A 172 -9.07 -10.29 8.24
N TYR A 173 -8.01 -10.60 7.47
CA TYR A 173 -7.81 -10.00 6.15
C TYR A 173 -8.94 -10.33 5.17
N ILE A 174 -9.38 -11.59 5.14
CA ILE A 174 -10.44 -12.04 4.23
C ILE A 174 -11.79 -11.44 4.61
N ALA A 175 -12.05 -11.27 5.91
CA ALA A 175 -13.28 -10.67 6.40
C ALA A 175 -13.34 -9.15 6.17
N ASP A 176 -12.19 -8.49 6.02
CA ASP A 176 -12.07 -7.04 5.85
C ASP A 176 -10.94 -6.65 4.84
N PRO A 177 -11.18 -6.86 3.54
CA PRO A 177 -10.24 -6.57 2.45
C PRO A 177 -10.23 -5.10 1.96
#